data_AF-A0A3S5JXE6-F1
#
_entry.id   AF-A0A3S5JXE6-F1
#
_cell.length_a   1.000
_cell.length_b   1.000
_cell.length_c   1.000
_cell.angle_alpha   90.00
_cell.angle_beta   90.00
_cell.angle_gamma   90.00
#
_symmetry.space_group_name_H-M   'P 1'
#
loop_
_entity.id
_entity.type
_entity.pdbx_description
1 polymer ?
#
loop_
_entity_poly.entity_id
_entity_poly.type
_entity_poly.pdbx_seq_one_letter_code
_entity_poly.pdbx_strand_id
1 'polypeptide(L)' 'MDVEAAKMIGAGLAVIALAGVGVGIGSIFSSLVSSIARNPAARDTVFGIGILGFALTEAIALFALVVALLMLFAL' A
#
# COMPACT_ATOMS: atom_id res chain seq x y z
N MET A 1 -21.92 22.50 6.68
CA MET A 1 -21.64 21.08 6.99
C MET A 1 -21.11 21.03 8.40
N ASP A 2 -21.53 20.05 9.18
CA ASP A 2 -20.98 19.81 10.51
C ASP A 2 -19.52 19.30 10.38
N VAL A 3 -18.64 19.77 11.27
CA VAL A 3 -17.20 19.45 11.23
C VAL A 3 -16.98 17.96 11.50
N GLU A 4 -17.77 17.38 12.39
CA GLU A 4 -17.69 15.96 12.72
C GLU A 4 -18.09 15.08 11.52
N ALA A 5 -19.18 15.45 10.83
CA ALA A 5 -19.57 14.79 9.58
C ALA A 5 -18.48 14.91 8.50
N ALA A 6 -17.82 16.08 8.37
CA ALA A 6 -16.73 16.28 7.42
C ALA A 6 -15.51 15.39 7.74
N LYS A 7 -15.18 15.20 9.02
CA LYS A 7 -14.10 14.31 9.47
C LYS A 7 -14.38 12.84 9.16
N MET A 8 -15.61 12.37 9.40
CA MET A 8 -16.00 10.99 9.08
C MET A 8 -15.89 10.70 7.58
N ILE A 9 -16.33 11.64 6.73
CA ILE A 9 -16.20 11.52 5.28
C ILE A 9 -14.73 11.58 4.87
N GLY A 10 -13.95 12.53 5.42
CA GLY A 10 -12.53 12.67 5.15
C GLY A 10 -11.74 11.40 5.47
N ALA A 11 -12.00 10.77 6.63
CA ALA A 11 -11.38 9.52 7.03
C ALA A 11 -11.65 8.38 6.02
N GLY A 12 -12.88 8.28 5.52
CA GLY A 12 -13.23 7.32 4.47
C GLY A 12 -12.53 7.61 3.14
N LEU A 13 -12.38 8.89 2.78
CA LEU A 13 -11.67 9.29 1.56
C LEU A 13 -10.15 9.03 1.65
N ALA A 14 -9.55 9.21 2.83
CA ALA A 14 -8.11 8.98 3.03
C ALA A 14 -7.69 7.54 2.71
N VAL A 15 -8.53 6.55 3.03
CA VAL A 15 -8.22 5.13 2.78
C VAL A 15 -8.44 4.69 1.33
N ILE A 16 -8.95 5.54 0.43
CA ILE A 16 -9.08 5.21 -1.01
C ILE A 16 -7.72 4.87 -1.64
N ALA A 17 -6.64 5.47 -1.12
CA ALA A 17 -5.27 5.17 -1.55
C ALA A 17 -4.91 3.67 -1.46
N LEU A 18 -5.58 2.90 -0.59
CA LEU A 18 -5.40 1.44 -0.46
C LEU A 18 -5.72 0.68 -1.74
N ALA A 19 -6.62 1.20 -2.60
CA ALA A 19 -6.89 0.58 -3.89
C ALA A 19 -5.66 0.59 -4.80
N GLY A 20 -4.94 1.72 -4.84
CA GLY A 20 -3.69 1.84 -5.59
C GLY A 20 -2.58 0.96 -5.02
N VAL A 21 -2.48 0.90 -3.69
CA VAL A 21 -1.52 0.02 -2.99
C VAL A 21 -1.80 -1.45 -3.30
N GLY A 22 -3.06 -1.88 -3.26
CA GLY A 22 -3.44 -3.26 -3.62
C GLY A 22 -3.03 -3.65 -5.04
N VAL A 23 -3.24 -2.76 -6.02
CA VAL A 23 -2.78 -2.97 -7.40
C VAL A 23 -1.25 -2.99 -7.48
N GLY A 24 -0.57 -2.09 -6.78
CA GLY A 24 0.90 -2.03 -6.73
C GLY A 24 1.51 -3.32 -6.19
N ILE A 25 1.02 -3.81 -5.06
CA ILE A 25 1.45 -5.08 -4.44
C ILE A 25 1.21 -6.24 -5.40
N GLY A 26 0.02 -6.32 -6.02
CA GLY A 26 -0.29 -7.36 -7.00
C GLY A 26 0.67 -7.36 -8.18
N SER A 27 1.02 -6.18 -8.70
CA SER A 27 1.97 -6.02 -9.80
C SER A 27 3.40 -6.43 -9.41
N ILE A 28 3.85 -6.04 -8.20
CA ILE A 28 5.18 -6.40 -7.67
C ILE A 28 5.32 -7.92 -7.56
N PHE A 29 4.36 -8.58 -6.92
CA PHE A 29 4.42 -10.03 -6.73
C PHE A 29 4.21 -10.80 -8.04
N SER A 30 3.36 -10.33 -8.93
CA SER A 30 3.21 -10.92 -10.28
C SER A 30 4.53 -10.88 -11.05
N SER A 31 5.20 -9.72 -11.05
CA SER A 31 6.50 -9.55 -11.71
C SER A 31 7.59 -10.40 -11.06
N LEU A 32 7.60 -10.49 -9.73
CA LEU A 32 8.54 -11.33 -8.97
C LEU A 32 8.38 -12.81 -9.34
N VAL A 33 7.16 -13.32 -9.30
CA VAL A 33 6.85 -14.72 -9.65
C VAL A 33 7.21 -15.01 -11.10
N SER A 34 6.84 -14.14 -12.04
CA SER A 34 7.18 -14.30 -13.46
C SER A 34 8.70 -14.31 -13.70
N SER A 35 9.43 -13.43 -13.01
CA SER A 35 10.90 -13.35 -13.13
C SER A 35 11.58 -14.61 -12.61
N ILE A 36 11.17 -15.11 -11.44
CA ILE A 36 11.69 -16.35 -10.85
C ILE A 36 11.33 -17.56 -11.71
N ALA A 37 10.11 -17.62 -12.25
CA ALA A 37 9.69 -18.71 -13.13
C ALA A 37 10.52 -18.79 -14.42
N ARG A 38 10.91 -17.64 -14.98
CA ARG A 38 11.77 -17.56 -16.18
C ARG A 38 13.24 -17.85 -15.90
N ASN A 39 13.74 -17.46 -14.73
CA ASN A 39 15.11 -17.73 -14.31
C ASN A 39 15.18 -18.01 -12.79
N PRO A 40 15.07 -19.29 -12.39
CA PRO A 40 15.08 -19.67 -10.98
C PRO A 40 16.38 -19.29 -10.24
N ALA A 41 17.51 -19.24 -10.95
CA ALA A 41 18.81 -18.89 -10.36
C ALA A 41 18.89 -17.41 -9.95
N ALA A 42 18.04 -16.54 -10.51
CA ALA A 42 18.00 -15.13 -10.15
C ALA A 42 17.20 -14.84 -8.86
N ARG A 43 16.57 -15.85 -8.25
CA ARG A 43 15.66 -15.71 -7.10
C ARG A 43 16.23 -14.83 -6.00
N ASP A 44 17.44 -15.13 -5.54
CA ASP A 44 18.02 -14.45 -4.38
C ASP A 44 18.30 -12.97 -4.67
N THR A 45 18.62 -12.64 -5.92
CA THR A 45 18.83 -11.26 -6.38
C THR A 45 17.51 -10.49 -6.46
N VAL A 46 16.45 -11.09 -7.03
CA VAL A 46 15.19 -10.38 -7.28
C VAL A 46 14.26 -10.36 -6.08
N PHE A 47 14.36 -11.34 -5.17
CA PHE A 47 13.49 -11.43 -4.00
C PHE A 47 13.68 -10.23 -3.06
N GLY A 48 14.93 -9.87 -2.74
CA GLY A 48 15.22 -8.70 -1.91
C GLY A 48 14.66 -7.40 -2.49
N ILE A 49 14.80 -7.21 -3.81
CA ILE A 49 14.25 -6.04 -4.52
C ILE A 49 12.72 -6.07 -4.48
N GLY A 50 12.10 -7.23 -4.68
CA GLY A 50 10.64 -7.39 -4.60
C GLY A 50 10.09 -7.05 -3.23
N ILE A 51 10.74 -7.51 -2.15
CA ILE A 51 10.34 -7.19 -0.77
C ILE A 51 10.54 -5.71 -0.45
N LEU A 52 11.63 -5.09 -0.92
CA LEU A 52 11.83 -3.64 -0.79
C LEU A 52 10.70 -2.86 -1.48
N GLY A 53 10.36 -3.22 -2.72
CA GLY A 53 9.26 -2.61 -3.45
C GLY A 53 7.91 -2.78 -2.72
N PHE A 54 7.65 -3.97 -2.18
CA PHE A 54 6.47 -4.24 -1.36
C PHE A 54 6.43 -3.34 -0.13
N ALA A 55 7.51 -3.28 0.65
CA ALA A 55 7.56 -2.49 1.88
C ALA A 55 7.36 -0.98 1.62
N LEU A 56 7.94 -0.46 0.54
CA LEU A 56 7.74 0.94 0.13
C LEU A 56 6.31 1.22 -0.30
N THR A 57 5.66 0.27 -0.99
CA THR A 57 4.26 0.39 -1.40
C THR A 57 3.32 0.31 -0.19
N GLU A 58 3.60 -0.59 0.75
CA GLU A 58 2.86 -0.76 1.99
C GLU A 58 2.98 0.48 2.91
N ALA A 59 4.14 1.14 2.92
CA ALA A 59 4.33 2.38 3.70
C ALA A 59 3.31 3.47 3.30
N ILE A 60 2.92 3.54 2.02
CA ILE A 60 1.90 4.48 1.54
C ILE A 60 0.52 4.12 2.12
N ALA A 61 0.18 2.82 2.20
CA ALA A 61 -1.04 2.35 2.86
C ALA A 61 -1.06 2.73 4.34
N LEU A 62 0.07 2.56 5.03
CA LEU A 62 0.19 2.94 6.44
C LEU A 62 0.01 4.45 6.65
N PHE A 63 0.56 5.30 5.77
CA PHE A 63 0.32 6.75 5.87
C PHE A 63 -1.15 7.12 5.67
N ALA A 64 -1.82 6.51 4.69
CA ALA A 64 -3.25 6.71 4.47
C ALA A 64 -4.09 6.30 5.70
N LEU A 65 -3.74 5.16 6.31
CA LEU A 65 -4.38 4.68 7.53
C LEU A 65 -4.12 5.62 8.72
N VAL A 66 -2.89 6.08 8.91
CA VAL A 66 -2.55 7.03 9.98
C VAL A 66 -3.38 8.31 9.86
N VAL A 67 -3.47 8.87 8.65
CA VAL A 67 -4.27 10.08 8.40
C VAL A 67 -5.76 9.84 8.71
N ALA A 68 -6.31 8.69 8.31
CA ALA A 68 -7.69 8.33 8.64
C ALA A 68 -7.91 8.20 10.15
N LEU A 69 -7.00 7.54 10.87
CA LEU A 69 -7.09 7.39 12.33
C LEU A 69 -6.96 8.74 13.05
N LEU A 70 -6.09 9.63 12.57
CA LEU A 70 -5.96 10.98 13.12
C LEU A 70 -7.26 11.76 12.97
N MET A 71 -7.92 11.69 11.80
CA MET A 71 -9.21 12.34 11.59
C MET A 71 -10.34 11.76 12.45
N LEU A 72 -10.30 10.47 12.79
CA LEU A 72 -11.34 9.83 13.59
C LEU A 72 -11.18 10.05 15.09
N PHE A 73 -9.95 10.13 15.59
CA PHE A 73 -9.68 9.98 17.03
C PHE A 73 -8.82 11.08 17.67
N ALA A 74 -8.16 11.94 16.88
CA ALA A 74 -7.18 12.89 17.41
C ALA A 74 -7.48 14.35 17.02
N LEU A 75 -7.75 14.58 15.73
CA LEU A 75 -8.34 15.81 15.20
C LEU A 75 -9.84 15.76 15.43
#